data_AF-A0A844MKV1-F1
#
_entry.id   AF-A0A844MKV1-F1
#
_cell.length_a   1.000
_cell.length_b   1.000
_cell.length_c   1.000
_cell.angle_alpha   90.00
_cell.angle_beta   90.00
_cell.angle_gamma   90.00
#
_symmetry.space_group_name_H-M   'P 1'
#
loop_
_entity.id
_entity.type
_entity.pdbx_description
1 polymer ?
#
loop_
_entity_poly.entity_id
_entity_poly.type
_entity_poly.pdbx_seq_one_letter_code
_entity_poly.pdbx_strand_id
1 'polypeptide(L)' 'MKSETRNTLLRAYIQLQQIIDDLYVASEKALENNDLEDASLLESRADKLYEEGENLEFVISELEER' A
#
# COMPACT_ATOMS: atom_id res chain seq x y z
N MET A 1 -15.15 16.05 10.65
CA MET A 1 -13.73 16.45 10.51
C MET A 1 -13.60 17.53 9.43
N LYS A 2 -12.50 18.31 9.35
CA LYS A 2 -12.30 19.22 8.21
C LYS A 2 -12.07 18.42 6.93
N SER A 3 -12.66 18.85 5.82
CA SER A 3 -12.53 18.21 4.49
C SER A 3 -11.07 18.02 4.05
N GLU A 4 -10.20 18.95 4.44
CA GLU A 4 -8.77 18.90 4.15
C GLU A 4 -8.07 17.67 4.76
N THR A 5 -8.44 17.25 5.97
CA THR A 5 -7.85 16.08 6.61
C THR A 5 -8.25 14.80 5.88
N ARG A 6 -9.53 14.65 5.52
CA ARG A 6 -10.02 13.50 4.74
C ARG A 6 -9.33 13.43 3.38
N ASN A 7 -9.27 14.55 2.66
CA ASN A 7 -8.61 14.61 1.36
C ASN A 7 -7.11 14.29 1.43
N THR A 8 -6.47 14.56 2.56
CA THR A 8 -5.06 14.23 2.77
C THR A 8 -4.89 12.73 3.03
N LEU A 9 -5.74 12.13 3.87
CA LEU A 9 -5.76 10.69 4.11
C LEU A 9 -6.05 9.90 2.82
N LEU A 10 -7.05 10.34 2.03
CA LEU A 10 -7.38 9.69 0.76
C LEU A 10 -6.22 9.75 -0.24
N ARG A 11 -5.53 10.90 -0.33
CA ARG A 11 -4.33 11.00 -1.18
C ARG A 11 -3.21 10.09 -0.70
N ALA A 12 -2.98 9.99 0.62
CA ALA A 12 -1.99 9.09 1.18
C ALA A 12 -2.32 7.62 0.88
N TYR A 13 -3.59 7.22 1.02
CA TYR A 13 -4.06 5.88 0.67
C TYR A 13 -3.79 5.55 -0.81
N ILE A 14 -4.18 6.44 -1.73
CA ILE A 14 -3.95 6.22 -3.17
C ILE A 14 -2.46 6.08 -3.49
N GLN A 15 -1.60 6.92 -2.89
CA GLN A 15 -0.15 6.83 -3.10
C GLN A 15 0.42 5.53 -2.52
N LEU A 16 -0.08 5.09 -1.37
CA LEU A 16 0.35 3.84 -0.74
C LEU A 16 -0.02 2.63 -1.62
N GLN A 17 -1.23 2.59 -2.19
CA GLN A 17 -1.64 1.55 -3.12
C GLN A 17 -0.72 1.46 -4.35
N GLN A 18 -0.35 2.61 -4.93
CA GLN A 18 0.61 2.65 -6.04
C GLN A 18 1.98 2.08 -5.65
N ILE A 19 2.47 2.40 -4.45
CA ILE A 19 3.76 1.86 -3.96
C ILE A 19 3.67 0.34 -3.73
N ILE A 20 2.56 -0.14 -3.17
CA ILE A 20 2.33 -1.58 -2.97
C ILE A 20 2.36 -2.32 -4.31
N ASP A 21 1.61 -1.83 -5.30
CA ASP A 21 1.56 -2.40 -6.64
C ASP A 21 2.96 -2.44 -7.30
N ASP A 22 3.71 -1.33 -7.19
CA ASP A 22 5.07 -1.24 -7.73
C ASP A 22 6.01 -2.28 -7.09
N LEU A 23 5.87 -2.53 -5.79
CA LEU A 23 6.69 -3.52 -5.06
C LEU A 23 6.33 -4.96 -5.45
N TYR A 24 5.04 -5.29 -5.59
CA TYR A 24 4.64 -6.62 -6.07
C TYR A 24 5.12 -6.86 -7.51
N VAL A 25 4.96 -5.88 -8.40
CA VAL A 25 5.46 -5.98 -9.78
C VAL A 25 7.00 -6.13 -9.82
N ALA A 26 7.72 -5.43 -8.95
CA ALA A 26 9.17 -5.59 -8.85
C ALA A 26 9.56 -6.97 -8.30
N SER A 27 8.82 -7.49 -7.33
CA SER A 27 9.00 -8.84 -6.79
C SER A 27 8.83 -9.90 -7.89
N GLU A 28 7.75 -9.82 -8.67
CA GLU A 28 7.50 -10.74 -9.80
C GLU A 28 8.65 -10.72 -10.80
N LYS A 29 9.16 -9.54 -11.16
CA LYS A 29 10.32 -9.40 -12.05
C LYS A 29 11.60 -10.00 -11.46
N ALA A 30 11.80 -9.87 -10.14
CA ALA A 30 12.94 -10.49 -9.46
C ALA A 30 12.82 -12.03 -9.51
N LEU A 31 11.62 -12.58 -9.28
CA LEU A 31 11.34 -14.02 -9.43
C LEU A 31 11.61 -14.51 -10.85
N GLU A 32 11.16 -13.79 -11.87
CA GLU A 32 11.42 -14.12 -13.28
C GLU A 32 12.92 -14.17 -13.61
N ASN A 33 13.74 -13.36 -12.93
CA ASN A 33 15.20 -13.33 -13.07
C ASN A 33 15.93 -14.34 -12.16
N ASN A 34 15.21 -15.20 -11.44
CA ASN A 34 15.73 -16.10 -10.39
C ASN A 34 16.45 -15.38 -9.23
N ASP A 35 16.13 -14.10 -8.99
CA ASP A 35 16.61 -13.35 -7.84
C ASP A 35 15.66 -13.52 -6.66
N LEU A 36 15.80 -14.66 -5.98
CA LEU A 36 14.89 -15.07 -4.90
C LEU A 36 15.03 -14.20 -3.64
N GLU A 37 16.21 -13.61 -3.41
CA GLU A 37 16.45 -12.74 -2.25
C GLU A 37 15.71 -11.42 -2.42
N ASP A 38 15.88 -10.77 -3.57
CA ASP A 38 15.20 -9.50 -3.87
C ASP A 38 13.67 -9.70 -3.96
N ALA A 39 13.21 -10.78 -4.58
CA ALA A 39 11.79 -11.11 -4.65
C ALA A 39 11.14 -11.19 -3.27
N SER A 40 11.72 -12.00 -2.38
CA SER A 40 11.21 -12.20 -1.01
C SER A 40 11.24 -10.89 -0.21
N LEU A 41 12.29 -10.08 -0.37
CA LEU A 41 12.38 -8.79 0.28
C LEU A 41 11.25 -7.86 -0.19
N LEU A 42 11.06 -7.72 -1.49
CA LEU A 42 10.06 -6.85 -2.11
C LEU A 42 8.63 -7.25 -1.75
N GLU A 43 8.30 -8.55 -1.87
CA GLU A 43 7.00 -9.10 -1.46
C GLU A 43 6.73 -8.82 0.02
N SER A 44 7.68 -9.11 0.90
CA SER A 44 7.50 -8.87 2.34
C SER A 44 7.33 -7.39 2.71
N ARG A 45 7.77 -6.46 1.85
CA ARG A 45 7.53 -5.01 2.04
C ARG A 45 6.18 -4.61 1.52
N ALA A 46 5.77 -5.14 0.36
CA ALA A 46 4.44 -4.94 -0.18
C ALA A 46 3.37 -5.40 0.81
N ASP A 47 3.52 -6.60 1.39
CA ASP A 47 2.57 -7.15 2.37
C ASP A 47 2.36 -6.23 3.59
N LYS A 48 3.46 -5.71 4.15
CA LYS A 48 3.37 -4.80 5.31
C LYS A 48 2.69 -3.49 4.96
N LEU A 49 2.97 -2.95 3.76
CA LEU A 49 2.32 -1.73 3.32
C LEU A 49 0.85 -1.97 2.99
N TYR A 50 0.50 -3.15 2.48
CA TYR A 50 -0.88 -3.58 2.26
C TYR A 50 -1.67 -3.57 3.57
N GLU A 51 -1.14 -4.15 4.65
CA GLU A 51 -1.76 -4.11 5.98
C GLU A 51 -1.99 -2.67 6.47
N GLU A 52 -1.00 -1.78 6.28
CA GLU A 52 -1.16 -0.36 6.61
C GLU A 52 -2.17 0.36 5.70
N GLY A 53 -2.28 -0.06 4.44
CA GLY A 53 -3.28 0.43 3.49
C GLY A 53 -4.70 0.10 3.93
N GLU A 54 -4.95 -1.14 4.35
CA GLU A 54 -6.23 -1.60 4.90
C GLU A 54 -6.60 -0.83 6.18
N ASN A 55 -5.63 -0.63 7.09
CA ASN A 55 -5.84 0.18 8.29
C ASN A 55 -6.25 1.61 7.94
N LEU A 56 -5.62 2.22 6.94
CA LEU A 56 -5.92 3.57 6.49
C LEU A 56 -7.30 3.66 5.81
N GLU A 57 -7.67 2.67 5.00
CA GLU A 57 -9.00 2.56 4.40
C GLU A 57 -10.09 2.45 5.45
N PHE A 58 -9.87 1.62 6.48
CA PHE A 58 -10.78 1.49 7.60
C PHE A 58 -11.00 2.84 8.30
N VAL A 59 -9.92 3.57 8.61
CA VAL A 59 -10.01 4.91 9.21
C VAL A 59 -10.76 5.88 8.29
N ILE A 60 -10.51 5.87 6.99
CA ILE A 60 -11.23 6.73 6.03
C ILE A 60 -12.73 6.39 6.03
N SER A 61 -13.08 5.10 6.04
CA SER A 61 -14.47 4.61 6.04
C SER A 61 -15.22 4.97 7.33
N GLU A 62 -14.61 4.76 8.51
CA GLU A 62 -15.19 5.18 9.79
C GLU A 62 -15.45 6.69 9.87
N LEU A 63 -14.69 7.49 9.11
CA LEU A 63 -14.88 8.93 9.03
C LEU A 63 -15.98 9.36 8.06
N GLU A 64 -16.43 8.47 7.15
CA GLU A 64 -17.54 8.73 6.21
C GLU A 64 -18.91 8.38 6.81
N GLU A 65 -18.95 7.41 7.73
CA GLU A 65 -20.17 7.01 8.43
C GLU A 65 -20.58 7.96 9.58
N ARG A 66 -19.76 8.97 9.89
CA ARG A 66 -19.97 9.96 10.98
C ARG A 66 -20.35 11.35 10.48
#